data_AF-A0A2W1LSA3-F1
#
_entry.id   AF-A0A2W1LSA3-F1
#
_cell.length_a   1.000
_cell.length_b   1.000
_cell.length_c   1.000
_cell.angle_alpha   90.00
_cell.angle_beta   90.00
_cell.angle_gamma   90.00
#
_symmetry.space_group_name_H-M   'P 1'
#
loop_
_entity.id
_entity.type
_entity.pdbx_description
1 polymer ?
#
loop_
_entity_poly.entity_id
_entity_poly.type
_entity_poly.pdbx_seq_one_letter_code
_entity_poly.pdbx_strand_id
1 'polypeptide(L)'
;MLNIEEVWTSFHSPLHKFIVGKTGNRAAADDILQDVFVKILKRLDTLQEEEKLRAWMYQITRHAIVDYYRKEKRMEELPEQLSEQLEQEEHNLNQEFSACLMPFLDELPAKYREALILTELNGCSQKDVSDMLNISYSGAKSRVQRGRQKLKEILEACCHFEHDRYGNILDIVPRQAPVCEEENTCSCSG
;
A
#
# COMPACT_ATOMS: atom_id res chain seq x y z
N MET A 1 9.83 13.47 22.05
CA MET A 1 9.54 12.07 22.39
C MET A 1 8.03 11.96 22.40
N LEU A 2 7.47 11.35 21.37
CA LEU A 2 6.02 11.18 21.19
C LEU A 2 5.39 10.47 22.40
N ASN A 3 4.37 11.08 22.99
CA ASN A 3 3.63 10.48 24.10
C ASN A 3 2.58 9.49 23.56
N ILE A 4 2.57 8.27 24.09
CA ILE A 4 1.60 7.23 23.74
C ILE A 4 0.15 7.67 24.00
N GLU A 5 -0.08 8.49 25.03
CA GLU A 5 -1.41 9.03 25.33
C GLU A 5 -1.90 9.99 24.25
N GLU A 6 -1.01 10.80 23.68
CA GLU A 6 -1.33 11.72 22.58
C GLU A 6 -1.65 10.95 21.30
N VAL A 7 -0.87 9.89 21.02
CA VAL A 7 -1.11 8.99 19.89
C VAL A 7 -2.46 8.29 20.04
N TRP A 8 -2.74 7.74 21.22
CA TRP A 8 -4.02 7.09 21.50
C TRP A 8 -5.19 8.05 21.29
N THR A 9 -5.14 9.22 21.93
CA THR A 9 -6.24 10.20 21.89
C THR A 9 -6.50 10.70 20.48
N SER A 10 -5.45 10.91 19.70
CA SER A 10 -5.54 11.48 18.35
C SER A 10 -5.94 10.45 17.29
N PHE A 11 -5.56 9.19 17.46
CA PHE A 11 -5.68 8.17 16.40
C PHE A 11 -6.63 7.03 16.69
N HIS A 12 -7.07 6.83 17.93
CA HIS A 12 -8.01 5.77 18.28
C HIS A 12 -9.31 5.83 17.46
N SER A 13 -10.02 6.97 17.51
CA SER A 13 -11.30 7.13 16.79
C SER A 13 -11.13 7.13 15.25
N PRO A 14 -10.14 7.83 14.66
CA PRO A 14 -9.90 7.76 13.22
C PRO A 14 -9.53 6.36 12.71
N LEU A 15 -8.67 5.62 13.41
CA LEU A 15 -8.27 4.26 13.01
C LEU A 15 -9.42 3.29 13.19
N HIS A 16 -10.19 3.39 14.28
CA HIS A 16 -11.39 2.57 14.49
C HIS A 16 -12.39 2.70 13.35
N LYS A 17 -12.77 3.95 13.00
CA LYS A 17 -13.68 4.23 11.88
C LYS A 17 -13.15 3.69 10.55
N PHE A 18 -11.85 3.82 10.34
CA PHE A 18 -11.19 3.30 9.16
C PHE A 18 -11.27 1.76 9.09
N ILE A 19 -11.00 1.06 10.18
CA ILE A 19 -11.08 -0.40 10.25
C ILE A 19 -12.53 -0.88 10.09
N VAL A 20 -13.50 -0.24 10.75
CA VAL A 20 -14.93 -0.55 10.59
C VAL A 20 -15.36 -0.38 9.13
N GLY A 21 -14.91 0.69 8.46
CA GLY A 21 -15.22 0.93 7.05
C GLY A 21 -14.63 -0.12 6.09
N LYS A 22 -13.58 -0.84 6.51
CA LYS A 22 -12.94 -1.91 5.72
C LYS A 22 -13.49 -3.30 6.03
N THR A 23 -13.76 -3.57 7.30
CA THR A 23 -14.19 -4.89 7.79
C THR A 23 -15.70 -5.08 7.75
N GLY A 24 -16.48 -3.99 7.84
CA GLY A 24 -17.93 -4.06 8.00
C GLY A 24 -18.39 -4.63 9.36
N ASN A 25 -17.46 -5.04 10.23
CA ASN A 25 -17.73 -5.70 11.50
C ASN A 25 -17.09 -4.90 12.65
N ARG A 26 -17.94 -4.39 13.55
CA ARG A 26 -17.48 -3.57 14.68
C ARG A 26 -16.68 -4.35 15.71
N ALA A 27 -17.05 -5.60 16.00
CA ALA A 27 -16.35 -6.43 16.96
C ALA A 27 -14.93 -6.79 16.45
N ALA A 28 -14.84 -7.21 15.19
CA ALA A 28 -13.54 -7.44 14.55
C ALA A 28 -12.68 -6.17 14.50
N ALA A 29 -13.30 -5.00 14.30
CA ALA A 29 -12.58 -3.74 14.29
C ALA A 29 -11.94 -3.39 15.63
N ASP A 30 -12.59 -3.72 16.76
CA ASP A 30 -12.04 -3.51 18.10
C ASP A 30 -10.79 -4.40 18.32
N ASP A 31 -10.86 -5.67 17.92
CA ASP A 31 -9.74 -6.62 18.03
C ASP A 31 -8.55 -6.20 17.17
N ILE A 32 -8.80 -5.83 15.91
CA ILE A 32 -7.76 -5.35 14.99
C ILE A 32 -7.13 -4.06 15.54
N LEU A 33 -7.94 -3.12 16.04
CA LEU A 33 -7.42 -1.87 16.59
C LEU A 33 -6.50 -2.12 17.78
N GLN A 34 -6.83 -3.09 18.63
CA GLN A 34 -5.95 -3.50 19.74
C GLN A 34 -4.60 -4.00 19.24
N ASP A 35 -4.58 -4.92 18.27
CA ASP A 35 -3.34 -5.45 17.67
C ASP A 35 -2.51 -4.34 17.01
N VAL A 36 -3.18 -3.38 16.36
CA VAL A 36 -2.55 -2.20 15.77
C VAL A 36 -1.85 -1.36 16.82
N PHE A 37 -2.49 -1.03 17.94
CA PHE A 37 -1.85 -0.23 18.99
C PHE A 37 -0.70 -0.98 19.67
N VAL A 38 -0.80 -2.30 19.83
CA VAL A 38 0.32 -3.12 20.30
C VAL A 38 1.50 -3.07 19.32
N LYS A 39 1.25 -3.18 18.02
CA LYS A 39 2.27 -3.07 16.97
C LYS A 39 2.90 -1.68 16.91
N ILE A 40 2.09 -0.62 17.08
CA ILE A 40 2.54 0.77 17.16
C ILE A 40 3.47 0.94 18.35
N LEU A 41 3.05 0.53 19.55
CA LEU A 41 3.85 0.68 20.77
C LEU A 41 5.21 -0.02 20.65
N LYS A 42 5.24 -1.21 20.04
CA LYS A 42 6.47 -2.01 19.84
C LYS A 42 7.44 -1.43 18.83
N ARG A 43 7.01 -0.50 17.99
CA ARG A 43 7.81 0.04 16.88
C ARG A 43 7.88 1.56 16.89
N LEU A 44 7.34 2.21 17.91
CA LEU A 44 7.25 3.67 17.99
C LEU A 44 8.65 4.31 18.00
N ASP A 45 9.62 3.61 18.57
CA ASP A 45 11.05 3.92 18.60
C ASP A 45 11.74 3.84 17.23
N THR A 46 11.16 3.11 16.26
CA THR A 46 11.68 3.02 14.89
C THR A 46 11.31 4.22 14.01
N LEU A 47 10.39 5.07 14.48
CA LEU A 47 9.94 6.23 13.73
C LEU A 47 10.94 7.39 13.87
N GLN A 48 11.68 7.69 12.79
CA GLN A 48 12.66 8.77 12.78
C GLN A 48 12.07 10.16 12.50
N GLU A 49 10.92 10.22 11.83
CA GLU A 49 10.27 11.47 11.42
C GLU A 49 8.84 11.53 11.95
N GLU A 50 8.59 12.42 12.92
CA GLU A 50 7.25 12.59 13.54
C GLU A 50 6.17 12.99 12.52
N GLU A 51 6.55 13.69 11.44
CA GLU A 51 5.66 14.08 10.35
C GLU A 51 5.04 12.87 9.61
N LYS A 52 5.74 11.72 9.60
CA LYS A 52 5.30 10.48 8.94
C LYS A 52 4.48 9.57 9.84
N LEU A 53 4.31 9.92 11.12
CA LEU A 53 3.62 9.11 12.14
C LEU A 53 2.25 8.64 11.66
N ARG A 54 1.45 9.56 11.12
CA ARG A 54 0.09 9.27 10.65
C ARG A 54 0.10 8.25 9.53
N ALA A 55 0.90 8.46 8.48
CA ALA A 55 1.02 7.52 7.36
C ALA A 55 1.46 6.13 7.84
N TRP A 56 2.45 6.09 8.74
CA TRP A 56 2.99 4.86 9.31
C TRP A 56 1.97 4.06 10.14
N MET A 57 1.17 4.73 10.98
CA MET A 57 0.11 4.04 11.75
C MET A 57 -0.98 3.47 10.85
N TYR A 58 -1.37 4.18 9.80
CA TYR A 58 -2.34 3.65 8.83
C TYR A 58 -1.77 2.46 8.04
N GLN A 59 -0.47 2.42 7.80
CA GLN A 59 0.20 1.25 7.20
C GLN A 59 0.14 0.02 8.12
N ILE A 60 0.48 0.18 9.41
CA ILE A 60 0.33 -0.89 10.42
C ILE A 60 -1.12 -1.38 10.47
N THR A 61 -2.07 -0.44 10.47
CA THR A 61 -3.50 -0.74 10.49
C THR A 61 -3.94 -1.59 9.32
N ARG A 62 -3.48 -1.30 8.11
CA ARG A 62 -3.82 -2.08 6.91
C ARG A 62 -3.21 -3.47 6.94
N HIS A 63 -1.95 -3.61 7.37
CA HIS A 63 -1.36 -4.93 7.54
C HIS A 63 -2.17 -5.78 8.53
N ALA A 64 -2.64 -5.20 9.63
CA ALA A 64 -3.49 -5.90 10.58
C ALA A 64 -4.86 -6.31 9.98
N ILE A 65 -5.46 -5.47 9.13
CA ILE A 65 -6.69 -5.82 8.40
C ILE A 65 -6.45 -6.98 7.41
N VAL A 66 -5.33 -6.96 6.68
CA VAL A 66 -4.95 -8.06 5.77
C VAL A 66 -4.71 -9.35 6.56
N ASP A 67 -4.00 -9.27 7.69
CA ASP A 67 -3.77 -10.40 8.58
C ASP A 67 -5.09 -10.99 9.10
N TYR A 68 -6.07 -10.14 9.44
CA TYR A 68 -7.41 -10.56 9.85
C TYR A 68 -8.09 -11.38 8.74
N TYR A 69 -8.17 -10.87 7.51
CA TYR A 69 -8.81 -11.58 6.41
C TYR A 69 -8.06 -12.86 6.00
N ARG A 70 -6.73 -12.88 6.09
CA ARG A 70 -5.94 -14.11 5.88
C ARG A 70 -6.28 -15.18 6.91
N LYS A 71 -6.49 -14.80 8.17
CA LYS A 71 -6.90 -15.73 9.24
C LYS A 71 -8.34 -16.21 9.06
N GLU A 72 -9.25 -15.32 8.68
CA GLU A 72 -10.65 -15.64 8.42
C GLU A 72 -10.78 -16.65 7.27
N LYS A 73 -10.10 -16.42 6.15
CA LYS A 73 -10.05 -17.37 5.02
C LYS A 73 -9.51 -18.74 5.43
N ARG A 74 -8.41 -18.77 6.20
CA ARG A 74 -7.82 -20.03 6.71
C ARG A 74 -8.74 -20.77 7.69
N MET A 75 -9.61 -20.06 8.40
CA MET A 75 -10.61 -20.66 9.29
C MET A 75 -11.83 -21.21 8.53
N GLU A 76 -12.15 -20.65 7.36
CA GLU A 76 -13.20 -21.18 6.47
C GLU A 76 -12.75 -22.44 5.68
N GLU A 77 -11.45 -22.67 5.52
CA GLU A 77 -10.85 -23.81 4.78
C GLU A 77 -10.85 -25.17 5.51
N LEU A 78 -11.76 -25.41 6.44
CA LEU A 78 -12.03 -26.76 7.00
C LEU A 78 -13.47 -27.16 6.65
N PRO A 79 -13.68 -27.80 5.49
CA PRO A 79 -13.55 -29.26 5.36
C PRO A 79 -12.78 -29.79 4.13
N GLU A 80 -12.24 -31.00 4.33
CA GLU A 80 -11.19 -31.75 3.62
C GLU A 80 -11.55 -32.36 2.23
N GLN A 81 -12.36 -31.73 1.37
CA GLN A 81 -12.78 -32.38 0.10
C GLN A 81 -12.85 -31.51 -1.16
N LEU A 82 -12.14 -30.38 -1.25
CA LEU A 82 -12.14 -29.59 -2.50
C LEU A 82 -10.77 -28.98 -2.84
N SER A 83 -9.69 -29.75 -2.65
CA SER A 83 -8.31 -29.31 -2.88
C SER A 83 -7.77 -29.65 -4.28
N GLU A 84 -8.61 -29.69 -5.32
CA GLU A 84 -8.17 -29.97 -6.70
C GLU A 84 -8.47 -28.85 -7.71
N GLN A 85 -8.93 -27.67 -7.29
CA GLN A 85 -9.30 -26.59 -8.23
C GLN A 85 -8.67 -25.22 -7.97
N LEU A 86 -7.67 -25.10 -7.10
CA LEU A 86 -6.98 -23.82 -6.85
C LEU A 86 -5.49 -23.82 -7.19
N GLU A 87 -4.96 -24.88 -7.81
CA GLU A 87 -3.62 -24.89 -8.40
C GLU A 87 -3.66 -24.40 -9.86
N GLN A 88 -4.12 -23.17 -10.04
CA GLN A 88 -3.75 -22.33 -11.18
C GLN A 88 -3.50 -20.92 -10.63
N GLU A 89 -2.44 -20.78 -9.83
CA GLU A 89 -1.78 -19.49 -9.70
C GLU A 89 -1.20 -19.16 -11.08
N GLU A 90 -1.98 -18.48 -11.92
CA GLU A 90 -1.44 -17.74 -13.07
C GLU A 90 -0.32 -16.86 -12.55
N HIS A 91 0.87 -16.99 -13.15
CA HIS A 91 2.04 -16.15 -12.93
C HIS A 91 1.61 -14.67 -12.97
N ASN A 92 1.37 -14.06 -11.80
CA ASN A 92 0.77 -12.73 -11.75
C ASN A 92 1.89 -11.71 -11.82
N LEU A 93 2.25 -11.32 -13.04
CA LEU A 93 3.27 -10.31 -13.31
C LEU A 93 3.02 -9.00 -12.54
N ASN A 94 1.76 -8.67 -12.19
CA ASN A 94 1.47 -7.50 -11.36
C ASN A 94 2.01 -7.64 -9.92
N GLN A 95 2.02 -8.85 -9.35
CA GLN A 95 2.58 -9.08 -8.00
C GLN A 95 4.10 -9.00 -8.01
N GLU A 96 4.76 -9.59 -9.00
CA GLU A 96 6.22 -9.50 -9.16
C GLU A 96 6.67 -8.07 -9.42
N PHE A 97 5.96 -7.35 -10.28
CA PHE A 97 6.24 -5.94 -10.56
C PHE A 97 5.96 -5.01 -9.37
N SER A 98 5.04 -5.38 -8.46
CA SER A 98 4.74 -4.56 -7.28
C SER A 98 5.93 -4.38 -6.34
N ALA A 99 6.78 -5.41 -6.20
CA ALA A 99 8.01 -5.36 -5.42
C ALA A 99 9.04 -4.40 -6.05
N CYS A 100 8.94 -4.22 -7.35
CA CYS A 100 9.83 -3.42 -8.18
C CYS A 100 9.41 -1.96 -8.33
N LEU A 101 8.25 -1.57 -7.79
CA LEU A 101 7.70 -0.22 -7.93
C LEU A 101 8.42 0.82 -7.05
N MET A 102 9.01 0.40 -5.92
CA MET A 102 9.58 1.34 -4.94
C MET A 102 10.73 2.20 -5.48
N PRO A 103 11.75 1.64 -6.18
CA PRO A 103 12.80 2.46 -6.77
C PRO A 103 12.26 3.56 -7.69
N PHE A 104 11.27 3.24 -8.52
CA PHE A 104 10.64 4.22 -9.42
C PHE A 104 9.79 5.26 -8.68
N LEU A 105 9.18 4.88 -7.55
CA LEU A 105 8.48 5.82 -6.68
C LEU A 105 9.44 6.79 -6.02
N ASP A 106 10.66 6.36 -5.66
CA ASP A 106 11.68 7.19 -5.01
C ASP A 106 12.19 8.33 -5.91
N GLU A 107 12.19 8.13 -7.23
CA GLU A 107 12.47 9.17 -8.23
C GLU A 107 11.41 10.29 -8.30
N LEU A 108 10.22 10.08 -7.74
CA LEU A 108 9.17 11.09 -7.74
C LEU A 108 9.43 12.18 -6.70
N PRO A 109 9.04 13.43 -6.98
CA PRO A 109 8.97 14.46 -5.95
C PRO A 109 8.13 14.00 -4.75
N ALA A 110 8.62 14.26 -3.53
CA ALA A 110 8.09 13.71 -2.27
C ALA A 110 6.55 13.79 -2.14
N LYS A 111 5.96 14.94 -2.50
CA LYS A 111 4.50 15.16 -2.45
C LYS A 111 3.67 14.23 -3.34
N TYR A 112 4.25 13.72 -4.44
CA TYR A 112 3.59 12.79 -5.35
C TYR A 112 3.87 11.36 -4.94
N ARG A 113 5.12 11.05 -4.58
CA ARG A 113 5.51 9.76 -4.01
C ARG A 113 4.62 9.39 -2.82
N GLU A 114 4.51 10.29 -1.86
CA GLU A 114 3.70 10.10 -0.65
C GLU A 114 2.23 9.86 -0.99
N ALA A 115 1.65 10.63 -1.92
CA ALA A 115 0.27 10.43 -2.34
C ALA A 115 0.04 9.07 -3.01
N LEU A 116 0.98 8.60 -3.84
CA LEU A 116 0.88 7.30 -4.50
C LEU A 116 1.12 6.12 -3.56
N ILE A 117 2.08 6.23 -2.64
CA ILE A 117 2.28 5.21 -1.61
C ILE A 117 1.00 5.07 -0.80
N LEU A 118 0.40 6.19 -0.39
CA LEU A 118 -0.86 6.15 0.36
C LEU A 118 -2.00 5.55 -0.48
N THR A 119 -2.19 5.92 -1.75
CA THR A 119 -3.32 5.40 -2.54
C THR A 119 -3.09 4.01 -3.12
N GLU A 120 -1.97 3.77 -3.80
CA GLU A 120 -1.75 2.56 -4.60
C GLU A 120 -1.20 1.41 -3.76
N LEU A 121 -0.21 1.67 -2.90
CA LEU A 121 0.39 0.61 -2.07
C LEU A 121 -0.40 0.38 -0.80
N ASN A 122 -0.80 1.47 -0.14
CA ASN A 122 -1.55 1.37 1.09
C ASN A 122 -3.05 1.21 0.79
N GLY A 123 -3.61 1.62 -0.35
CA GLY A 123 -5.04 1.48 -0.62
C GLY A 123 -5.91 2.55 0.07
N CYS A 124 -5.35 3.72 0.35
CA CYS A 124 -6.07 4.87 0.89
C CYS A 124 -6.99 5.47 -0.16
N SER A 125 -8.20 5.85 0.25
CA SER A 125 -9.02 6.68 -0.63
C SER A 125 -8.37 8.07 -0.75
N GLN A 126 -8.64 8.78 -1.83
CA GLN A 126 -8.17 10.16 -2.00
C GLN A 126 -8.67 11.09 -0.88
N LYS A 127 -9.80 10.74 -0.24
CA LYS A 127 -10.32 11.43 0.94
C LYS A 127 -9.48 11.15 2.19
N ASP A 128 -9.10 9.89 2.43
CA ASP A 128 -8.20 9.58 3.53
C ASP A 128 -6.85 10.30 3.33
N VAL A 129 -6.36 10.38 2.09
CA VAL A 129 -5.14 11.13 1.76
C VAL A 129 -5.29 12.62 2.02
N SER A 130 -6.43 13.24 1.70
CA SER A 130 -6.66 14.64 2.02
C SER A 130 -6.61 14.91 3.52
N ASP A 131 -7.25 14.03 4.29
CA ASP A 131 -7.28 14.14 5.75
C ASP A 131 -5.91 13.83 6.37
N MET A 132 -5.14 12.90 5.77
CA MET A 132 -3.81 12.53 6.26
C MET A 132 -2.74 13.58 6.00
N LEU A 133 -2.77 14.19 4.81
CA LEU A 133 -1.78 15.20 4.42
C LEU A 133 -2.21 16.62 4.77
N ASN A 134 -3.36 16.78 5.42
CA ASN A 134 -3.98 18.07 5.74
C ASN A 134 -4.07 19.01 4.52
N ILE A 135 -4.57 18.46 3.41
CA ILE A 135 -4.77 19.18 2.14
C ILE A 135 -6.23 19.08 1.70
N SER A 136 -6.64 19.90 0.73
CA SER A 136 -7.97 19.74 0.14
C SER A 136 -8.12 18.40 -0.59
N TYR A 137 -9.35 17.89 -0.67
CA TYR A 137 -9.66 16.71 -1.49
C TYR A 137 -9.23 16.89 -2.96
N SER A 138 -9.42 18.09 -3.51
CA SER A 138 -8.92 18.44 -4.85
C SER A 138 -7.40 18.42 -4.94
N GLY A 139 -6.70 18.80 -3.87
CA GLY A 139 -5.24 18.71 -3.74
C GLY A 139 -4.76 17.27 -3.72
N ALA A 140 -5.39 16.40 -2.93
CA ALA A 140 -5.08 14.97 -2.89
C ALA A 140 -5.30 14.30 -4.26
N LYS A 141 -6.45 14.54 -4.89
CA LYS A 141 -6.76 14.05 -6.24
C LYS A 141 -5.70 14.50 -7.26
N SER A 142 -5.33 15.78 -7.25
CA SER A 142 -4.32 16.35 -8.14
C SER A 142 -2.94 15.73 -7.93
N ARG A 143 -2.53 15.49 -6.67
CA ARG A 143 -1.26 14.83 -6.35
C ARG A 143 -1.22 13.39 -6.83
N VAL A 144 -2.29 12.62 -6.62
CA VAL A 144 -2.40 11.23 -7.10
C VAL A 144 -2.36 11.19 -8.63
N GLN A 145 -3.16 12.01 -9.31
CA GLN A 145 -3.21 12.02 -10.78
C GLN A 145 -1.85 12.40 -11.39
N ARG A 146 -1.21 13.46 -10.89
CA ARG A 146 0.11 13.88 -11.37
C ARG A 146 1.20 12.87 -11.02
N GLY A 147 1.09 12.23 -9.85
CA GLY A 147 1.98 11.14 -9.46
C GLY A 147 1.90 9.98 -10.45
N ARG A 148 0.68 9.49 -10.75
CA ARG A 148 0.48 8.39 -11.70
C ARG A 148 1.07 8.71 -13.07
N GLN A 149 0.86 9.93 -13.56
CA GLN A 149 1.40 10.37 -14.84
C GLN A 149 2.94 10.36 -14.85
N LYS A 150 3.58 10.88 -13.79
CA LYS A 150 5.03 10.90 -13.68
C LYS A 150 5.63 9.50 -13.50
N LEU A 151 4.98 8.66 -12.69
CA LEU A 151 5.41 7.27 -12.51
C LEU A 151 5.34 6.53 -13.84
N LYS A 152 4.25 6.72 -14.60
CA LYS A 152 4.12 6.16 -15.94
C LYS A 152 5.26 6.61 -16.87
N GLU A 153 5.60 7.90 -16.89
CA GLU A 153 6.71 8.41 -17.69
C GLU A 153 8.06 7.76 -17.32
N ILE A 154 8.33 7.59 -16.03
CA ILE A 154 9.54 6.93 -15.53
C ILE A 154 9.55 5.45 -15.94
N LEU A 155 8.43 4.76 -15.76
CA LEU A 155 8.29 3.35 -16.12
C LEU A 155 8.46 3.15 -17.63
N GLU A 156 7.77 3.92 -18.46
CA GLU A 156 7.87 3.85 -19.93
C GLU A 156 9.25 4.27 -20.45
N ALA A 157 10.02 5.06 -19.70
CA ALA A 157 11.41 5.34 -20.04
C ALA A 157 12.29 4.10 -19.85
N CYS A 158 11.99 3.25 -18.87
CA CYS A 158 12.82 2.09 -18.56
C CYS A 158 12.35 0.77 -19.17
N CYS A 159 11.05 0.47 -19.16
CA CYS A 159 10.51 -0.77 -19.75
C CYS A 159 9.30 -0.44 -20.65
N HIS A 160 9.10 -1.24 -21.68
CA HIS A 160 7.89 -1.28 -22.48
C HIS A 160 6.93 -2.25 -21.82
N PHE A 161 5.70 -1.80 -21.56
CA PHE A 161 4.66 -2.60 -20.93
C PHE A 161 3.58 -2.90 -21.96
N GLU A 162 3.28 -4.18 -22.15
CA GLU A 162 2.02 -4.58 -22.77
C GLU A 162 0.99 -4.79 -21.67
N HIS A 163 -0.22 -4.29 -21.88
CA HIS A 163 -1.28 -4.41 -20.88
C HIS A 163 -2.64 -4.60 -21.56
N ASP A 164 -3.52 -5.33 -20.88
CA ASP A 164 -4.87 -5.58 -21.38
C ASP A 164 -5.77 -4.33 -21.23
N ARG A 165 -7.03 -4.47 -21.67
CA ARG A 165 -8.04 -3.40 -21.56
C ARG A 165 -8.42 -3.02 -20.11
N TYR A 166 -8.03 -3.84 -19.14
CA TYR A 166 -8.28 -3.65 -17.72
C TYR A 166 -7.05 -3.08 -16.98
N GLY A 167 -5.92 -2.95 -17.67
CA GLY A 167 -4.66 -2.43 -17.14
C GLY A 167 -3.80 -3.49 -16.45
N ASN A 168 -4.09 -4.78 -16.63
CA ASN A 168 -3.22 -5.86 -16.17
C ASN A 168 -2.02 -5.97 -17.10
N ILE A 169 -0.83 -6.13 -16.51
CA ILE A 169 0.41 -6.32 -17.28
C ILE A 169 0.39 -7.70 -17.95
N LEU A 170 0.56 -7.71 -19.27
CA LEU A 170 0.69 -8.90 -20.10
C LEU A 170 2.15 -9.25 -20.40
N ASP A 171 2.99 -8.23 -20.58
CA ASP A 171 4.43 -8.39 -20.85
C ASP A 171 5.22 -7.14 -20.42
N ILE A 172 6.49 -7.32 -20.08
CA ILE A 172 7.43 -6.26 -19.68
C ILE A 172 8.76 -6.47 -20.40
N VAL A 173 9.09 -5.58 -21.33
CA VAL A 173 10.36 -5.64 -22.08
C VAL A 173 11.25 -4.45 -21.70
N PRO A 174 12.47 -4.64 -21.19
CA PRO A 174 13.36 -3.55 -20.84
C PRO A 174 13.79 -2.77 -22.09
N ARG A 175 13.80 -1.45 -21.99
CA ARG A 175 14.46 -0.59 -22.97
C ARG A 175 15.94 -0.54 -22.60
N GLN A 176 16.81 -0.70 -23.60
CA GLN A 176 18.26 -0.44 -23.44
C GLN A 176 18.47 1.07 -23.24
N ALA A 177 18.22 1.56 -22.03
CA ALA A 177 18.43 2.94 -21.63
C ALA A 177 19.32 2.97 -20.37
N PRO A 178 20.25 3.93 -20.25
CA PRO A 178 21.21 3.99 -19.15
C PRO A 178 20.56 4.14 -17.76
N VAL A 179 19.32 4.65 -17.70
CA VAL A 179 18.53 4.76 -16.46
C VAL A 179 18.17 3.39 -15.87
N CYS A 180 18.23 2.32 -16.68
CA CYS A 180 17.94 0.96 -16.23
C CYS A 180 19.18 0.19 -15.73
N GLU A 181 20.39 0.76 -15.80
CA GLU A 181 21.66 0.05 -15.54
C GLU A 181 22.25 0.27 -14.13
N GLU A 182 21.71 1.21 -13.34
CA GLU A 182 22.17 1.40 -11.95
C GLU A 182 21.49 0.39 -11.01
N GLU A 183 22.31 -0.33 -10.23
CA GLU A 183 22.11 -1.51 -9.34
C GLU A 183 20.83 -1.66 -8.46
N ASN A 184 19.75 -0.91 -8.70
CA ASN A 184 18.46 -1.01 -8.01
C ASN A 184 17.26 -1.16 -8.95
N THR A 185 17.49 -1.43 -10.23
CA THR A 185 16.41 -1.67 -11.18
C THR A 185 16.05 -3.15 -11.15
N CYS A 186 14.78 -3.39 -10.84
CA CYS A 186 14.15 -4.67 -11.05
C CYS A 186 14.57 -5.22 -12.41
N SER A 187 15.20 -6.38 -12.43
CA SER A 187 15.50 -7.09 -13.67
C SER A 187 14.18 -7.31 -14.39
N CYS A 188 13.86 -6.47 -15.39
CA CYS A 188 12.80 -6.69 -16.38
C CYS A 188 13.17 -7.92 -17.26
N SER A 189 13.77 -8.96 -16.69
CA SER A 189 14.21 -10.19 -17.34
C SER A 189 13.17 -11.26 -17.04
N GLY A 190 12.08 -11.23 -17.82
CA GLY A 190 11.22 -12.40 -18.06
C GLY A 190 11.70 -13.11 -19.31
#